data_AF-A0A918QV34-F1
#
_entry.id   AF-A0A918QV34-F1
#
_cell.length_a   1.000
_cell.length_b   1.000
_cell.length_c   1.000
_cell.angle_alpha   90.00
_cell.angle_beta   90.00
_cell.angle_gamma   90.00
#
_symmetry.space_group_name_H-M   'P 1'
#
loop_
_entity.id
_entity.type
_entity.pdbx_description
1 polymer ?
#
loop_
_entity_poly.entity_id
_entity_poly.type
_entity_poly.pdbx_seq_one_letter_code
_entity_poly.pdbx_strand_id
1 'polypeptide(L)' 'MFGLFKKKSEKDKLYAQYKTLTKEAHKFSTINRKLSDQKTYEAEEIMKKIESL' A
#
# COMPACT_ATOMS: atom_id res chain seq x y z
N MET A 1 18.74 -24.77 -8.18
CA MET A 1 19.21 -23.55 -7.49
C MET A 1 18.00 -22.71 -7.05
N PHE A 2 17.11 -23.26 -6.22
CA PHE A 2 15.92 -22.59 -5.71
C PHE A 2 16.08 -22.43 -4.20
N GLY A 3 16.33 -21.22 -3.71
CA GLY A 3 16.68 -21.04 -2.30
C GLY A 3 16.43 -19.64 -1.73
N LEU A 4 15.51 -18.85 -2.28
CA LEU A 4 15.25 -17.49 -1.78
C LEU A 4 13.75 -17.14 -1.70
N PHE A 5 12.88 -18.11 -1.37
CA PHE A 5 11.56 -17.76 -0.85
C PHE A 5 11.70 -17.34 0.63
N LYS A 6 12.34 -16.19 0.88
CA LYS A 6 12.11 -15.47 2.13
C LYS A 6 10.60 -15.23 2.19
N LYS A 7 9.92 -15.84 3.17
CA LYS A 7 8.52 -15.51 3.47
C LYS A 7 8.46 -13.99 3.57
N LYS A 8 7.71 -13.34 2.66
CA LYS A 8 7.52 -11.89 2.73
C LYS A 8 7.10 -11.58 4.15
N SER A 9 7.91 -10.76 4.82
CA SER A 9 7.60 -10.35 6.17
C SER A 9 6.24 -9.65 6.17
N GLU A 10 5.56 -9.64 7.30
CA GLU A 10 4.28 -8.96 7.42
C GLU A 10 4.40 -7.48 7.02
N LYS A 11 5.55 -6.87 7.35
CA LYS A 11 5.97 -5.54 6.87
C LYS A 11 6.06 -5.48 5.34
N ASP A 12 6.71 -6.43 4.66
CA ASP A 12 6.79 -6.44 3.18
C ASP A 12 5.42 -6.53 2.50
N LYS A 13 4.47 -7.26 3.09
CA LYS A 13 3.10 -7.33 2.56
C LYS A 13 2.37 -6.00 2.71
N LEU A 14 2.51 -5.37 3.88
CA LEU A 14 1.92 -4.05 4.14
C LEU A 14 2.54 -2.98 3.22
N TYR A 15 3.86 -2.97 3.04
CA TYR A 15 4.52 -2.05 2.10
C TYR A 15 4.06 -2.27 0.65
N ALA A 16 3.85 -3.52 0.24
CA ALA A 16 3.32 -3.82 -1.09
C ALA A 16 1.88 -3.31 -1.26
N GLN A 17 1.02 -3.46 -0.24
CA GLN A 17 -0.34 -2.92 -0.24
C GLN A 17 -0.33 -1.39 -0.28
N TYR A 18 0.46 -0.74 0.57
CA TYR A 18 0.65 0.72 0.58
C TYR A 18 0.99 1.23 -0.81
N LYS A 19 2.04 0.65 -1.44
CA LYS A 19 2.49 1.04 -2.78
C LYS A 19 1.40 0.89 -3.84
N THR A 20 0.54 -0.11 -3.70
CA THR A 20 -0.57 -0.37 -4.63
C THR A 20 -1.65 0.70 -4.46
N LEU A 21 -2.06 0.97 -3.22
CA LEU A 21 -3.06 1.99 -2.89
C LEU A 21 -2.61 3.39 -3.29
N THR A 22 -1.35 3.76 -3.09
CA THR A 22 -0.82 5.05 -3.54
C THR A 22 -0.84 5.19 -5.06
N LYS A 23 -0.53 4.10 -5.79
CA LYS A 23 -0.62 4.07 -7.27
C LYS A 23 -2.06 4.24 -7.75
N GLU A 24 -2.99 3.54 -7.09
CA GLU A 24 -4.41 3.65 -7.38
C GLU A 24 -4.94 5.06 -7.07
N ALA A 25 -4.58 5.63 -5.93
CA ALA A 25 -4.92 7.01 -5.57
C ALA A 25 -4.45 7.99 -6.65
N HIS A 26 -3.20 7.90 -7.08
CA HIS A 26 -2.68 8.73 -8.18
C HIS A 26 -3.46 8.53 -9.48
N LYS A 27 -3.81 7.29 -9.83
CA LYS A 27 -4.61 7.00 -11.02
C LYS A 27 -6.03 7.57 -10.92
N PHE A 28 -6.64 7.51 -9.73
CA PHE A 28 -7.96 8.07 -9.48
C PHE A 28 -7.93 9.59 -9.30
N SER A 29 -6.80 10.22 -9.00
CA SER A 29 -6.71 11.67 -8.84
C SER A 29 -7.17 12.45 -10.08
N THR A 30 -7.04 11.84 -11.26
CA THR A 30 -7.44 12.43 -12.54
C THR A 30 -8.84 12.03 -12.99
N ILE A 31 -9.43 10.98 -12.40
CA ILE A 31 -10.71 10.38 -12.83
C ILE A 31 -11.81 10.62 -11.80
N ASN A 32 -11.50 10.39 -10.52
CA ASN A 32 -12.43 10.48 -9.41
C ASN A 32 -11.70 10.89 -8.13
N ARG A 33 -11.76 12.19 -7.85
CA ARG A 33 -11.11 12.79 -6.69
C ARG A 33 -11.57 12.20 -5.35
N LYS A 34 -12.87 11.89 -5.19
CA LYS A 34 -13.39 11.26 -3.97
C LYS A 34 -12.78 9.88 -3.74
N LEU A 35 -12.63 9.09 -4.82
CA LEU A 35 -12.01 7.77 -4.74
C LEU A 35 -10.50 7.87 -4.50
N SER A 36 -9.84 8.88 -5.07
CA SER A 36 -8.44 9.20 -4.79
C SER A 36 -8.23 9.48 -3.30
N ASP A 37 -9.04 10.37 -2.72
CA ASP A 37 -8.93 10.75 -1.30
C ASP A 37 -9.13 9.53 -0.39
N GLN A 38 -10.09 8.65 -0.71
CA GLN A 38 -10.31 7.40 0.02
C GLN A 38 -9.09 6.46 -0.05
N LYS A 39 -8.48 6.30 -1.23
CA LYS A 39 -7.30 5.44 -1.41
C LYS A 39 -6.05 6.00 -0.75
N THR A 40 -5.89 7.33 -0.73
CA THR A 40 -4.83 7.99 0.03
C THR A 40 -5.00 7.74 1.54
N TYR A 41 -6.22 7.83 2.06
CA TYR A 41 -6.50 7.54 3.47
C TYR A 41 -6.20 6.08 3.83
N GLU A 42 -6.65 5.11 3.00
CA GLU A 42 -6.32 3.69 3.18
C GLU A 42 -4.80 3.45 3.18
N ALA A 43 -4.04 4.16 2.33
CA ALA A 43 -2.59 4.06 2.29
C ALA A 43 -1.96 4.61 3.59
N GLU A 44 -2.40 5.77 4.09
CA GLU A 44 -1.92 6.31 5.37
C GLU A 44 -2.20 5.37 6.54
N GLU A 45 -3.38 4.74 6.60
CA GLU A 45 -3.69 3.75 7.64
C GLU A 45 -2.76 2.54 7.59
N ILE A 46 -2.40 2.06 6.39
CA ILE A 46 -1.41 1.00 6.25
C ILE A 46 -0.04 1.46 6.75
N MET A 47 0.35 2.70 6.45
CA MET A 47 1.64 3.21 6.91
C MET A 47 1.70 3.32 8.43
N LYS A 48 0.62 3.78 9.08
CA LYS A 48 0.47 3.76 10.54
C LYS A 48 0.54 2.34 11.13
N LYS A 49 -0.06 1.35 10.47
CA LYS A 49 0.05 -0.06 10.88
C LYS A 49 1.49 -0.57 10.78
N ILE A 50 2.24 -0.15 9.76
CA ILE A 50 3.65 -0.50 9.61
C ILE A 50 4.51 0.16 10.71
N GLU A 51 4.24 1.41 11.05
CA GLU A 51 4.94 2.14 12.14
C GLU A 51 4.64 1.55 13.52
N SER A 52 3.44 0.99 13.71
CA SER A 52 3.03 0.35 14.95
C SER A 52 3.55 -1.09 15.12
N LEU A 53 4.26 -1.64 14.13
CA LEU A 53 4.84 -2.99 14.08
C LEU A 53 6.37 -2.96 14.21
#